data_AF-A0A9Q3BHG5-F1
#
_entry.id   AF-A0A9Q3BHG5-F1
#
_cell.length_a   1.000
_cell.length_b   1.000
_cell.length_c   1.000
_cell.angle_alpha   90.00
_cell.angle_beta   90.00
_cell.angle_gamma   90.00
#
_symmetry.space_group_name_H-M   'P 1'
#
loop_
_entity.id
_entity.type
_entity.pdbx_description
1 polymer ?
#
loop_
_entity_poly.entity_id
_entity_poly.type
_entity_poly.pdbx_seq_one_letter_code
_entity_poly.pdbx_strand_id
1 'polypeptide(L)'
;MAATLGMRNLESFLEESEDSGIKRQCKTVYSFIIGHLDSENYNKFVVDEDKHPGRLWSTIKEHYASTSAENIATHFGKLFSIKFHSSSLGLSEAISSFRSTLKILCSLSPQPFMGKIMPQLLAFYVLCMLPGPCHHVSTAVFHSIQVSTKIPTVEEVFREVELDIVNCVDTEEESNLALKVSTKPKQQLCSK
;
A
#
# COMPACT_ATOMS: atom_id res chain seq x y z
N MET A 1 5.03 30.48 -2.81
CA MET A 1 5.98 30.29 -1.69
C MET A 1 5.25 29.54 -0.59
N ALA A 2 5.30 28.21 -0.61
CA ALA A 2 4.71 27.36 0.42
C ALA A 2 5.73 27.26 1.57
N ALA A 3 5.39 27.82 2.73
CA ALA A 3 6.25 27.76 3.90
C ALA A 3 6.32 26.32 4.40
N THR A 4 7.51 25.75 4.28
CA THR A 4 8.01 24.59 5.02
C THR A 4 8.00 24.93 6.52
N LEU A 5 6.82 24.82 7.15
CA LEU A 5 6.72 24.75 8.60
C LEU A 5 7.14 23.34 9.00
N GLY A 6 8.35 23.25 9.55
CA GLY A 6 8.91 22.04 10.12
C GLY A 6 7.98 21.48 11.18
N MET A 7 7.21 20.46 10.80
CA MET A 7 6.40 19.64 11.68
C MET A 7 7.30 18.73 12.53
N ARG A 8 8.14 19.33 13.39
CA ARG A 8 8.73 18.57 14.49
C ARG A 8 7.64 18.42 15.55
N ASN A 9 7.18 17.17 15.68
CA ASN A 9 6.27 16.63 16.68
C ASN A 9 4.94 17.38 16.85
N LEU A 10 3.94 17.01 16.04
CA LEU A 10 2.54 17.32 16.30
C LEU A 10 2.14 16.96 17.75
N GLU A 11 2.75 15.89 18.28
CA GLU A 11 2.53 15.34 19.62
C GLU A 11 2.83 16.31 20.77
N SER A 12 3.86 17.16 20.65
CA SER A 12 4.18 18.14 21.70
C SER A 12 3.16 19.28 21.80
N PHE A 13 2.27 19.42 20.80
CA PHE A 13 1.20 20.41 20.79
C PHE A 13 -0.16 19.84 21.20
N LEU A 14 -0.23 18.54 21.52
CA LEU A 14 -1.45 17.87 21.97
C LEU A 14 -1.59 17.86 23.51
N GLU A 15 -0.59 18.37 24.25
CA GLU A 15 -0.61 18.48 25.71
C GLU A 15 -1.39 19.72 26.17
N GLU A 16 -2.17 19.58 27.25
CA GLU A 16 -2.95 20.68 27.84
C GLU A 16 -2.00 21.74 28.45
N SER A 17 -2.09 22.99 27.99
CA SER A 17 -1.41 24.13 28.62
C SER A 17 -2.27 25.39 28.61
N GLU A 18 -2.27 26.11 29.72
CA GLU A 18 -3.07 27.33 29.92
C GLU A 18 -2.44 28.59 29.28
N ASP A 19 -1.24 28.48 28.71
CA ASP A 19 -0.52 29.61 28.11
C ASP A 19 -1.22 30.13 26.84
N SER A 20 -1.37 31.45 26.76
CA SER A 20 -2.02 32.18 25.66
C SER A 20 -1.38 31.93 24.28
N GLY A 21 -0.06 31.70 24.25
CA GLY A 21 0.67 31.34 23.03
C GLY A 21 0.30 29.94 22.52
N ILE A 22 0.12 28.99 23.44
CA ILE A 22 -0.23 27.60 23.14
C ILE A 22 -1.69 27.51 22.68
N LYS A 23 -2.62 28.28 23.28
CA LYS A 23 -4.03 28.35 22.80
C LYS A 23 -4.15 28.74 21.33
N ARG A 24 -3.33 29.70 20.86
CA ARG A 24 -3.34 30.11 19.43
C ARG A 24 -2.82 29.00 18.52
N GLN A 25 -1.82 28.25 18.97
CA GLN A 25 -1.27 27.11 18.22
C GLN A 25 -2.24 25.93 18.21
N CYS A 26 -2.90 25.61 19.33
CA CYS A 26 -3.94 24.58 19.39
C CYS A 26 -5.08 24.86 18.41
N LYS A 27 -5.51 26.11 18.30
CA LYS A 27 -6.53 26.52 17.30
C LYS A 27 -6.05 26.31 15.86
N THR A 28 -4.79 26.61 15.56
CA THR A 28 -4.20 26.37 14.23
C THR A 28 -4.15 24.89 13.89
N VAL A 29 -3.68 24.05 14.83
CA VAL A 29 -3.62 22.59 14.64
C VAL A 29 -5.03 21.99 14.49
N TYR A 30 -5.98 22.45 15.30
CA TYR A 30 -7.38 22.02 15.21
C TYR A 30 -7.99 22.36 13.84
N SER A 31 -7.85 23.61 13.39
CA SER A 31 -8.30 24.02 12.05
C SER A 31 -7.59 23.26 10.93
N PHE A 32 -6.31 22.93 11.11
CA PHE A 32 -5.56 22.13 10.17
C PHE A 32 -6.14 20.70 10.07
N ILE A 33 -6.39 20.03 11.19
CA ILE A 33 -7.00 18.69 11.20
C ILE A 33 -8.36 18.73 10.51
N ILE A 34 -9.22 19.67 10.92
CA ILE A 34 -10.57 19.83 10.33
C ILE A 34 -10.53 20.09 8.84
N GLY A 35 -9.61 20.93 8.37
CA GLY A 35 -9.49 21.26 6.94
C GLY A 35 -9.13 20.07 6.06
N HIS A 36 -8.70 18.95 6.64
CA HIS A 36 -8.38 17.71 5.94
C HIS A 36 -9.44 16.62 6.13
N LEU A 37 -10.50 16.86 6.89
CA LEU A 37 -11.64 15.94 6.99
C LEU A 37 -12.61 16.20 5.84
N ASP A 38 -13.13 15.14 5.23
CA ASP A 38 -14.29 15.24 4.35
C ASP A 38 -15.58 15.52 5.15
N SER A 39 -16.68 15.77 4.45
CA SER A 39 -17.95 16.10 5.09
C SER A 39 -18.48 14.99 6.00
N GLU A 40 -18.21 13.72 5.68
CA GLU A 40 -18.65 12.58 6.48
C GLU A 40 -17.88 12.54 7.81
N ASN A 41 -16.55 12.59 7.74
CA ASN A 41 -15.67 12.53 8.90
C ASN A 41 -15.75 13.80 9.75
N TYR A 42 -15.99 14.96 9.14
CA TYR A 42 -16.27 16.19 9.87
C TYR A 42 -17.49 16.02 10.78
N ASN A 43 -18.61 15.58 10.23
CA ASN A 43 -19.84 15.36 11.00
C ASN A 43 -19.70 14.25 12.05
N LYS A 44 -18.82 13.28 11.81
CA LYS A 44 -18.57 12.15 12.71
C LYS A 44 -17.72 12.53 13.92
N PHE A 45 -16.68 13.33 13.73
CA PHE A 45 -15.66 13.59 14.77
C PHE A 45 -15.72 14.99 15.38
N VAL A 46 -16.24 15.97 14.66
CA VAL A 46 -16.25 17.36 15.10
C VAL A 46 -17.57 17.63 15.82
N VAL A 47 -17.59 17.44 17.13
CA VAL A 47 -18.69 17.83 18.01
C VAL A 47 -18.43 19.24 18.53
N ASP A 48 -19.45 20.11 18.54
CA ASP A 48 -19.31 21.55 18.84
C ASP A 48 -18.68 21.88 20.21
N GLU A 49 -18.69 20.92 21.14
CA GLU A 49 -18.33 21.12 22.55
C GLU A 49 -16.84 20.98 22.86
N ASP A 50 -16.02 20.31 22.04
CA ASP A 50 -14.65 19.93 22.42
C ASP A 50 -13.59 20.29 21.35
N LYS A 51 -13.21 21.58 21.29
CA LYS A 51 -12.23 22.15 20.32
C LYS A 51 -10.77 21.88 20.70
N HIS A 52 -10.45 20.68 21.20
CA HIS A 52 -9.09 20.30 21.56
C HIS A 52 -8.46 19.43 20.48
N PRO A 53 -7.36 19.86 19.82
CA PRO A 53 -6.74 19.08 18.75
C PRO A 53 -6.24 17.71 19.22
N GLY A 54 -5.75 17.61 20.46
CA GLY A 54 -5.32 16.34 21.07
C GLY A 54 -6.45 15.34 21.24
N ARG A 55 -7.65 15.80 21.63
CA ARG A 55 -8.82 14.94 21.80
C ARG A 55 -9.36 14.52 20.45
N LEU A 56 -9.58 15.48 19.54
CA LEU A 56 -10.00 15.20 18.16
C LEU A 56 -9.07 14.18 17.48
N TRP A 57 -7.75 14.38 17.58
CA TRP A 57 -6.78 13.46 17.01
C TRP A 57 -6.83 12.08 17.67
N SER A 58 -7.00 12.02 19.00
CA SER A 58 -7.15 10.76 19.72
C SER A 58 -8.43 10.03 19.32
N THR A 59 -9.56 10.72 19.20
CA THR A 59 -10.84 10.16 18.75
C THR A 59 -10.77 9.64 17.31
N ILE A 60 -10.14 10.39 16.40
CA ILE A 60 -9.91 9.94 15.01
C ILE A 60 -9.04 8.67 15.01
N LYS A 61 -7.91 8.70 15.73
CA LYS A 61 -7.02 7.54 15.82
C LYS A 61 -7.75 6.34 16.41
N GLU A 62 -8.46 6.50 17.50
CA GLU A 62 -9.20 5.43 18.17
C GLU A 62 -10.29 4.89 17.25
N HIS A 63 -11.01 5.75 16.53
CA HIS A 63 -12.04 5.30 15.60
C HIS A 63 -11.44 4.39 14.53
N TYR A 64 -10.38 4.79 13.84
CA TYR A 64 -9.77 3.99 12.76
C TYR A 64 -8.84 2.87 13.24
N ALA A 65 -8.33 2.96 14.46
CA ALA A 65 -7.58 1.89 15.12
C ALA A 65 -8.48 0.90 15.87
N SER A 66 -9.79 1.19 15.98
CA SER A 66 -10.72 0.30 16.67
C SER A 66 -10.81 -1.02 15.93
N THR A 67 -10.81 -2.12 16.68
CA THR A 67 -11.02 -3.50 16.18
C THR A 67 -12.48 -3.77 15.80
N SER A 68 -13.21 -2.71 15.41
CA SER A 68 -14.61 -2.78 15.03
C SER A 68 -14.78 -3.59 13.73
N ALA A 69 -15.89 -4.32 13.63
CA ALA A 69 -16.22 -5.07 12.42
C ALA A 69 -16.31 -4.18 11.17
N GLU A 70 -16.76 -2.93 11.33
CA GLU A 70 -16.84 -1.92 10.27
C GLU A 70 -15.44 -1.57 9.70
N ASN A 71 -14.45 -1.33 10.57
CA ASN A 71 -13.09 -1.06 10.14
C ASN A 71 -12.45 -2.26 9.47
N ILE A 72 -12.63 -3.45 10.06
CA ILE A 72 -12.13 -4.69 9.47
C ILE A 72 -12.73 -4.87 8.06
N ALA A 73 -14.04 -4.73 7.91
CA ALA A 73 -14.72 -4.82 6.62
C ALA A 73 -14.23 -3.77 5.62
N THR A 74 -14.03 -2.52 6.06
CA THR A 74 -13.50 -1.43 5.24
C THR A 74 -12.11 -1.77 4.70
N HIS A 75 -11.23 -2.31 5.54
CA HIS A 75 -9.89 -2.69 5.13
C HIS A 75 -9.86 -3.94 4.26
N PHE A 76 -10.76 -4.90 4.46
CA PHE A 76 -10.96 -6.00 3.49
C PHE A 76 -11.44 -5.49 2.14
N GLY A 77 -12.41 -4.56 2.13
CA GLY A 77 -12.87 -3.91 0.91
C GLY A 77 -11.73 -3.22 0.16
N LYS A 78 -10.87 -2.49 0.87
CA LYS A 78 -9.65 -1.90 0.32
C LYS A 78 -8.71 -2.96 -0.24
N LEU A 79 -8.44 -4.03 0.52
CA LEU A 79 -7.53 -5.11 0.12
C LEU A 79 -7.98 -5.77 -1.19
N PHE A 80 -9.26 -6.11 -1.31
CA PHE A 80 -9.84 -6.75 -2.49
C PHE A 80 -10.08 -5.78 -3.67
N SER A 81 -10.03 -4.46 -3.42
CA SER A 81 -10.11 -3.46 -4.49
C SER A 81 -8.77 -3.19 -5.17
N ILE A 82 -7.66 -3.71 -4.63
CA ILE A 82 -6.33 -3.58 -5.21
C ILE A 82 -6.29 -4.33 -6.54
N LYS A 83 -5.94 -3.60 -7.62
CA LYS A 83 -5.79 -4.15 -8.96
C LYS A 83 -4.31 -4.34 -9.30
N PHE A 84 -3.94 -5.54 -9.69
CA PHE A 84 -2.61 -5.84 -10.19
C PHE A 84 -2.56 -5.45 -11.68
N HIS A 85 -1.76 -4.45 -12.00
CA HIS A 85 -1.59 -3.98 -13.38
C HIS A 85 -0.43 -4.72 -14.05
N SER A 86 -0.48 -4.83 -15.37
CA SER A 86 0.57 -5.49 -16.16
C SER A 86 1.88 -4.70 -16.25
N SER A 87 1.90 -3.43 -15.86
CA SER A 87 3.14 -2.64 -15.81
C SER A 87 3.93 -2.99 -14.56
N SER A 88 5.27 -3.06 -14.68
CA SER A 88 6.17 -3.34 -13.55
C SER A 88 5.96 -2.37 -12.38
N LEU A 89 5.83 -1.07 -12.67
CA LEU A 89 5.55 -0.04 -11.66
C LEU A 89 4.19 -0.27 -10.99
N GLY A 90 3.13 -0.50 -11.78
CA GLY A 90 1.79 -0.70 -11.24
C GLY A 90 1.66 -2.00 -10.44
N LEU A 91 2.44 -3.02 -10.78
CA LEU A 91 2.51 -4.27 -10.05
C LEU A 91 3.22 -4.11 -8.70
N SER A 92 4.35 -3.39 -8.67
CA SER A 92 5.08 -3.06 -7.45
C SER A 92 4.27 -2.17 -6.49
N GLU A 93 3.55 -1.19 -7.03
CA GLU A 93 2.61 -0.37 -6.26
C GLU A 93 1.48 -1.21 -5.67
N ALA A 94 0.88 -2.11 -6.45
CA ALA A 94 -0.18 -3.00 -5.98
C ALA A 94 0.31 -3.92 -4.84
N ILE A 95 1.50 -4.52 -4.96
CA ILE A 95 2.11 -5.35 -3.91
C ILE A 95 2.33 -4.52 -2.63
N SER A 96 2.85 -3.31 -2.76
CA SER A 96 3.09 -2.40 -1.63
C SER A 96 1.78 -1.99 -0.94
N SER A 97 0.76 -1.64 -1.71
CA SER A 97 -0.60 -1.37 -1.21
C SER A 97 -1.21 -2.58 -0.52
N PHE A 98 -0.97 -3.79 -1.03
CA PHE A 98 -1.50 -5.01 -0.44
C PHE A 98 -0.82 -5.31 0.89
N ARG A 99 0.51 -5.27 0.95
CA ARG A 99 1.28 -5.48 2.20
C ARG A 99 0.89 -4.48 3.28
N SER A 100 0.79 -3.19 2.93
CA SER A 100 0.40 -2.14 3.88
C SER A 100 -1.03 -2.36 4.41
N THR A 101 -1.98 -2.68 3.53
CA THR A 101 -3.37 -2.95 3.93
C THR A 101 -3.48 -4.21 4.78
N LEU A 102 -2.76 -5.28 4.42
CA LEU A 102 -2.72 -6.52 5.18
C LEU A 102 -2.12 -6.31 6.58
N LYS A 103 -1.05 -5.51 6.69
CA LYS A 103 -0.46 -5.14 7.99
C LYS A 103 -1.48 -4.45 8.91
N ILE A 104 -2.27 -3.53 8.35
CA ILE A 104 -3.34 -2.87 9.11
C ILE A 104 -4.40 -3.90 9.55
N LEU A 105 -4.87 -4.76 8.65
CA LEU A 105 -5.83 -5.81 8.98
C LEU A 105 -5.33 -6.73 10.11
N CYS A 106 -4.06 -7.13 10.07
CA CYS A 106 -3.45 -7.93 11.12
C CYS A 106 -3.42 -7.20 12.47
N SER A 107 -3.28 -5.86 12.48
CA SER A 107 -3.33 -5.06 13.71
C SER A 107 -4.75 -4.85 14.26
N LEU A 108 -5.76 -4.82 13.39
CA LEU A 108 -7.17 -4.63 13.75
C LEU A 108 -7.87 -5.94 14.13
N SER A 109 -7.32 -7.08 13.70
CA SER A 109 -7.92 -8.39 13.92
C SER A 109 -7.50 -8.96 15.27
N PRO A 110 -8.44 -9.29 16.19
CA PRO A 110 -8.11 -10.17 17.30
C PRO A 110 -7.63 -11.51 16.74
N GLN A 111 -6.63 -12.12 17.39
CA GLN A 111 -5.89 -13.29 16.88
C GLN A 111 -6.70 -14.50 16.34
N PRO A 112 -7.99 -14.76 16.68
CA PRO A 112 -8.69 -15.88 16.05
C PRO A 112 -9.20 -15.63 14.62
N PHE A 113 -9.33 -14.38 14.14
CA PHE A 113 -9.94 -14.12 12.82
C PHE A 113 -8.96 -14.35 11.64
N MET A 114 -7.66 -14.21 11.88
CA MET A 114 -6.58 -14.54 10.92
C MET A 114 -6.01 -15.94 11.21
N GLY A 115 -6.88 -16.95 11.32
CA GLY A 115 -6.43 -18.34 11.39
C GLY A 115 -5.61 -18.75 10.15
N LYS A 116 -5.01 -19.94 10.16
CA LYS A 116 -4.12 -20.43 9.06
C LYS A 116 -4.74 -20.37 7.66
N ILE A 117 -6.07 -20.43 7.57
CA ILE A 117 -6.82 -20.41 6.31
C ILE A 117 -6.77 -19.04 5.64
N MET A 118 -6.85 -17.94 6.38
CA MET A 118 -6.96 -16.60 5.77
C MET A 118 -5.69 -16.21 4.99
N PRO A 119 -4.47 -16.35 5.53
CA PRO A 119 -3.25 -16.10 4.76
C PRO A 119 -3.14 -16.96 3.50
N GLN A 120 -3.63 -18.20 3.55
CA GLN A 120 -3.64 -19.11 2.41
C GLN A 120 -4.63 -18.65 1.33
N LEU A 121 -5.85 -18.30 1.73
CA LEU A 121 -6.84 -17.73 0.82
C LEU A 121 -6.35 -16.44 0.16
N LEU A 122 -5.66 -15.58 0.91
CA LEU A 122 -5.07 -14.36 0.37
C LEU A 122 -3.94 -14.67 -0.62
N ALA A 123 -3.11 -15.68 -0.36
CA ALA A 123 -2.09 -16.11 -1.31
C ALA A 123 -2.70 -16.61 -2.62
N PHE A 124 -3.75 -17.43 -2.55
CA PHE A 124 -4.50 -17.88 -3.72
C PHE A 124 -5.19 -16.72 -4.45
N TYR A 125 -5.78 -15.78 -3.70
CA TYR A 125 -6.38 -14.58 -4.28
C TYR A 125 -5.36 -13.78 -5.10
N VAL A 126 -4.16 -13.54 -4.57
CA VAL A 126 -3.09 -12.85 -5.30
C VAL A 126 -2.76 -13.59 -6.60
N LEU A 127 -2.52 -14.91 -6.55
CA LEU A 127 -2.19 -15.72 -7.72
C LEU A 127 -3.28 -15.66 -8.80
N CYS A 128 -4.56 -15.62 -8.41
CA CYS A 128 -5.70 -15.52 -9.32
C CYS A 128 -5.88 -14.13 -9.93
N MET A 129 -5.37 -13.09 -9.26
CA MET A 129 -5.54 -11.69 -9.67
C MET A 129 -4.32 -11.13 -10.41
N LEU A 130 -3.25 -11.91 -10.56
CA LEU A 130 -2.09 -11.49 -11.34
C LEU A 130 -2.48 -11.19 -12.79
N PRO A 131 -1.87 -10.18 -13.41
CA PRO A 131 -2.15 -9.85 -14.81
C PRO A 131 -1.60 -10.94 -15.73
N GLY A 132 -2.15 -11.02 -16.96
CA GLY A 132 -1.79 -12.01 -17.97
C GLY A 132 -0.28 -12.28 -18.15
N PRO A 133 0.58 -11.24 -18.24
CA PRO A 133 2.03 -11.41 -18.36
C PRO A 133 2.70 -12.15 -17.20
N CYS A 134 2.06 -12.21 -16.02
CA CYS A 134 2.58 -12.88 -14.82
C CYS A 134 1.92 -14.23 -14.54
N HIS A 135 1.07 -14.75 -15.43
CA HIS A 135 0.36 -16.02 -15.23
C HIS A 135 1.27 -17.25 -15.12
N HIS A 136 2.50 -17.18 -15.65
CA HIS A 136 3.49 -18.25 -15.49
C HIS A 136 3.94 -18.38 -14.04
N VAL A 137 4.01 -17.28 -13.28
CA VAL A 137 4.26 -17.31 -11.82
C VAL A 137 3.15 -18.08 -11.13
N SER A 138 1.88 -17.76 -11.43
CA SER A 138 0.74 -18.51 -10.89
C SER A 138 0.84 -20.00 -11.20
N THR A 139 1.13 -20.33 -12.45
CA THR A 139 1.26 -21.72 -12.92
C THR A 139 2.38 -22.47 -12.18
N ALA A 140 3.55 -21.86 -12.03
CA ALA A 140 4.69 -22.44 -11.34
C ALA A 140 4.38 -22.69 -9.86
N VAL A 141 3.74 -21.73 -9.20
CA VAL A 141 3.34 -21.85 -7.79
C VAL A 141 2.26 -22.93 -7.62
N PHE A 142 1.24 -22.98 -8.47
CA PHE A 142 0.22 -24.04 -8.42
C PHE A 142 0.81 -25.44 -8.63
N HIS A 143 1.74 -25.57 -9.58
CA HIS A 143 2.46 -26.83 -9.79
C HIS A 143 3.28 -27.23 -8.55
N SER A 144 3.99 -26.27 -7.93
CA SER A 144 4.73 -26.51 -6.68
C SER A 144 3.82 -26.99 -5.53
N ILE A 145 2.59 -26.45 -5.43
CA ILE A 145 1.60 -26.90 -4.44
C ILE A 145 1.18 -28.34 -4.70
N GLN A 146 0.95 -28.73 -5.97
CA GLN A 146 0.58 -30.10 -6.33
C GLN A 146 1.67 -31.11 -5.97
N VAL A 147 2.94 -30.73 -6.13
CA VAL A 147 4.09 -31.61 -5.85
C VAL A 147 4.42 -31.67 -4.36
N SER A 148 4.48 -30.52 -3.69
CA SER A 148 4.98 -30.42 -2.31
C SER A 148 3.90 -30.47 -1.24
N THR A 149 2.62 -30.30 -1.61
CA THR A 149 1.46 -30.09 -0.70
C THR A 149 1.58 -28.88 0.23
N LYS A 150 2.66 -28.08 0.12
CA LYS A 150 2.85 -26.86 0.90
C LYS A 150 2.10 -25.71 0.23
N ILE A 151 1.18 -25.10 0.98
CA ILE A 151 0.49 -23.89 0.55
C ILE A 151 1.40 -22.67 0.81
N PRO A 152 1.65 -21.82 -0.19
CA PRO A 152 2.49 -20.64 -0.01
C PRO A 152 1.80 -19.58 0.83
N THR A 153 2.61 -18.77 1.48
CA THR A 153 2.19 -17.52 2.10
C THR A 153 2.11 -16.40 1.05
N VAL A 154 1.39 -15.33 1.39
CA VAL A 154 1.31 -14.12 0.54
C VAL A 154 2.71 -13.57 0.22
N GLU A 155 3.61 -13.55 1.21
CA GLU A 155 4.98 -13.04 1.02
C GLU A 155 5.82 -13.94 0.12
N GLU A 156 5.66 -15.26 0.19
CA GLU A 156 6.31 -16.18 -0.75
C GLU A 156 5.82 -15.91 -2.17
N VAL A 157 4.51 -15.73 -2.37
CA VAL A 157 3.95 -15.37 -3.68
C VAL A 157 4.51 -14.04 -4.18
N PHE A 158 4.50 -13.00 -3.34
CA PHE A 158 5.03 -11.69 -3.74
C PHE A 158 6.50 -11.73 -4.09
N ARG A 159 7.32 -12.51 -3.38
CA ARG A 159 8.73 -12.66 -3.73
C ARG A 159 8.91 -13.27 -5.12
N GLU A 160 8.12 -14.28 -5.49
CA GLU A 160 8.20 -14.87 -6.83
C GLU A 160 7.78 -13.86 -7.92
N VAL A 161 6.74 -13.06 -7.65
CA VAL A 161 6.30 -11.99 -8.57
C VAL A 161 7.35 -10.88 -8.69
N GLU A 162 7.97 -10.47 -7.59
CA GLU A 162 9.01 -9.43 -7.58
C GLU A 162 10.26 -9.90 -8.32
N LEU A 163 10.66 -11.16 -8.17
CA LEU A 163 11.74 -11.77 -8.95
C LEU A 163 11.42 -11.77 -10.45
N ASP A 164 10.18 -12.10 -10.80
CA ASP A 164 9.73 -12.08 -12.19
C ASP A 164 9.80 -10.67 -12.81
N ILE A 165 9.37 -9.64 -12.08
CA ILE A 165 9.47 -8.24 -12.51
C ILE A 165 10.93 -7.87 -12.83
N VAL A 166 11.86 -8.22 -11.95
CA VAL A 166 13.29 -7.93 -12.14
C VAL A 166 13.81 -8.62 -13.41
N ASN A 167 13.55 -9.92 -13.55
CA ASN A 167 14.00 -10.69 -14.70
C ASN A 167 13.42 -10.17 -16.03
N CYS A 168 12.16 -9.73 -16.05
CA CYS A 168 11.54 -9.16 -17.24
C CYS A 168 12.19 -7.82 -17.65
N VAL A 169 12.53 -6.96 -16.69
CA VAL A 169 13.22 -5.67 -16.96
C VAL A 169 14.61 -5.92 -17.55
N ASP A 170 15.36 -6.87 -16.99
CA ASP A 170 16.70 -7.22 -17.49
C ASP A 170 16.66 -7.74 -18.93
N THR A 171 15.62 -8.52 -19.28
CA THR A 171 15.45 -9.08 -20.63
C THR A 171 15.07 -8.00 -21.66
N GLU A 172 14.31 -6.97 -21.27
CA GLU A 172 13.98 -5.83 -22.13
C GLU A 172 15.19 -4.92 -22.37
N GLU A 173 16.06 -4.71 -21.39
CA GLU A 173 17.30 -3.94 -21.58
C GLU A 173 18.29 -4.66 -22.51
N GLU A 174 18.46 -5.97 -22.33
CA GLU A 174 19.35 -6.79 -23.17
C GLU A 174 18.88 -6.84 -24.63
N SER A 175 17.57 -7.00 -24.86
CA SER A 175 16.98 -7.02 -26.20
C SER A 175 17.06 -5.65 -26.90
N ASN A 176 16.88 -4.56 -26.16
CA ASN A 176 17.08 -3.20 -26.67
C ASN A 176 18.55 -2.87 -26.98
N LEU A 177 19.51 -3.42 -26.23
CA LEU A 177 20.94 -3.34 -26.53
C LEU A 177 21.29 -4.14 -27.80
N ALA A 178 20.77 -5.36 -27.95
CA ALA A 178 20.99 -6.19 -29.13
C ALA A 178 20.46 -5.54 -30.42
N LEU A 179 19.30 -4.88 -30.35
CA LEU A 179 18.72 -4.12 -31.48
C LEU A 179 19.59 -2.91 -31.86
N LYS A 180 20.18 -2.19 -30.90
CA LYS A 180 21.09 -1.06 -31.16
C LYS A 180 22.42 -1.49 -31.79
N VAL A 181 22.90 -2.71 -31.50
CA VAL A 181 24.13 -3.25 -32.09
C VAL A 181 23.93 -3.72 -33.53
N SER A 182 22.71 -4.14 -33.90
CA SER A 182 22.37 -4.66 -35.24
C SER A 182 22.22 -3.57 -36.31
N THR A 183 22.02 -2.30 -35.93
CA THR A 183 21.84 -1.16 -36.85
C THR A 183 23.12 -0.49 -37.36
N LYS A 184 24.26 -1.19 -37.44
CA LYS A 184 25.44 -0.65 -38.17
C LYS A 184 25.22 -0.79 -39.69
N PRO A 185 25.24 0.31 -40.47
CA PRO A 185 25.02 0.24 -41.91
C PRO A 185 26.18 -0.48 -42.59
N LYS A 186 25.86 -1.51 -43.40
CA LYS A 186 26.80 -2.13 -44.35
C LYS A 186 27.25 -1.04 -45.34
N GLN A 187 28.47 -0.53 -45.16
CA GLN A 187 29.12 0.26 -46.20
C GLN A 187 29.32 -0.63 -47.43
N GLN A 188 28.58 -0.32 -48.49
CA GLN A 188 28.76 -0.89 -49.82
C GLN A 188 30.17 -0.54 -50.32
N LEU A 189 31.04 -1.54 -50.44
CA LEU A 189 32.16 -1.49 -51.37
C LEU A 189 31.59 -1.54 -52.79
N CYS A 190 31.62 -0.41 -53.49
CA CYS A 190 31.58 -0.38 -54.95
C CYS A 190 32.96 0.04 -55.46
N SER A 191 33.66 -0.95 -56.01
CA SER A 191 34.89 -0.82 -56.78
C SER A 191 34.67 0.01 -58.05
N LYS A 192 35.64 0.88 -58.38
CA LYS A 192 36.07 1.16 -59.76
C LYS A 192 37.55 1.46 -59.77
#